data_AF-A0A1S3DNE6-F1
#
_entry.id   AF-A0A1S3DNE6-F1
#
_cell.length_a   1.000
_cell.length_b   1.000
_cell.length_c   1.000
_cell.angle_alpha   90.00
_cell.angle_beta   90.00
_cell.angle_gamma   90.00
#
_symmetry.space_group_name_H-M   'P 1'
#
loop_
_entity.id
_entity.type
_entity.pdbx_description
1 polymer ?
#
loop_
_entity_poly.entity_id
_entity_poly.type
_entity_poly.pdbx_seq_one_letter_code
_entity_poly.pdbx_strand_id
1 'polypeptide(L)'
;MTYPPLKKLVIVLKQYLLEKKLNEVFYGGISSYSLILMVISFLQLHSRIDARYANCNLAILLIEFFEFYGCQFNYLKTAISIKGDGTYISRDKAVTDFPPSILCIEDPLTPGNDIGRGCYGVMNVKQAFEQAYITMNQISNPLTNIHYTHTKTILGKIINAMENGD
;
A
#
# COMPACT_ATOMS: atom_id res chain seq x y z
N MET A 1 13.48 -10.90 -9.48
CA MET A 1 12.27 -11.15 -10.30
C MET A 1 11.69 -9.83 -10.78
N THR A 2 11.00 -9.80 -11.91
CA THR A 2 10.35 -8.59 -12.44
C THR A 2 8.86 -8.60 -12.12
N TYR A 3 8.33 -7.48 -11.65
CA TYR A 3 6.89 -7.29 -11.39
C TYR A 3 6.31 -6.27 -12.38
N PRO A 4 5.71 -6.70 -13.50
CA PRO A 4 5.09 -5.81 -14.47
C PRO A 4 4.09 -4.77 -13.88
N PRO A 5 3.24 -5.11 -12.89
CA PRO A 5 2.29 -4.12 -12.33
C PRO A 5 2.93 -3.09 -11.39
N LEU A 6 4.14 -3.32 -10.88
CA LEU A 6 4.76 -2.50 -9.83
C LEU A 6 4.72 -1.01 -10.15
N LYS A 7 5.20 -0.63 -11.35
CA LYS A 7 5.25 0.78 -11.77
C LYS A 7 3.86 1.42 -11.77
N LYS A 8 2.85 0.71 -12.27
CA LYS A 8 1.48 1.23 -12.38
C LYS A 8 0.85 1.39 -11.00
N LEU A 9 1.01 0.39 -10.12
CA LEU A 9 0.52 0.46 -8.74
C LEU A 9 1.18 1.59 -7.95
N VAL A 10 2.51 1.71 -8.03
CA VAL A 10 3.26 2.77 -7.32
C VAL A 10 2.79 4.15 -7.76
N ILE A 11 2.55 4.38 -9.07
CA ILE A 11 2.08 5.69 -9.56
C ILE A 11 0.70 6.02 -8.99
N VAL A 12 -0.25 5.08 -9.04
CA VAL A 12 -1.61 5.29 -8.53
C VAL A 12 -1.60 5.52 -7.01
N LEU A 13 -0.87 4.69 -6.26
CA LEU A 13 -0.77 4.82 -4.80
C LEU A 13 -0.06 6.12 -4.39
N LYS A 14 0.97 6.53 -5.13
CA LYS A 14 1.67 7.78 -4.87
C LYS A 14 0.75 8.98 -5.10
N GLN A 15 -0.03 8.96 -6.19
CA GLN A 15 -1.02 9.99 -6.46
C GLN A 15 -2.10 10.04 -5.36
N TYR A 16 -2.60 8.89 -4.92
CA TYR A 16 -3.56 8.81 -3.83
C TYR A 16 -3.02 9.43 -2.52
N LEU A 17 -1.80 9.06 -2.12
CA LEU A 17 -1.18 9.62 -0.92
C LEU A 17 -0.91 11.11 -1.04
N LEU A 18 -0.63 11.60 -2.26
CA LEU A 18 -0.48 13.03 -2.52
C LEU A 18 -1.78 13.80 -2.28
N GLU A 19 -2.90 13.30 -2.80
CA GLU A 19 -4.23 13.90 -2.59
C GLU A 19 -4.62 13.93 -1.11
N LYS A 20 -4.24 12.90 -0.34
CA LYS A 20 -4.46 12.84 1.11
C LYS A 20 -3.42 13.58 1.94
N LYS A 21 -2.40 14.21 1.33
CA LYS A 21 -1.28 14.90 2.01
C LYS A 21 -0.49 13.97 2.95
N LEU A 22 -0.38 12.69 2.59
CA LEU A 22 0.27 11.62 3.34
C LEU A 22 1.56 11.12 2.67
N ASN A 23 2.04 11.80 1.62
CA ASN A 23 3.23 11.45 0.83
C ASN A 23 4.54 12.11 1.33
N GLU A 24 4.48 12.88 2.43
CA GLU A 24 5.62 13.64 2.95
C GLU A 24 6.04 13.14 4.33
N VAL A 25 7.27 12.64 4.41
CA VAL A 25 7.89 12.12 5.65
C VAL A 25 8.03 13.22 6.70
N PHE A 26 8.22 14.48 6.28
CA PHE A 26 8.35 15.61 7.20
C PHE A 26 7.13 15.79 8.12
N TYR A 27 5.95 15.41 7.64
CA TYR A 27 4.71 15.42 8.42
C TYR A 27 4.32 14.01 8.93
N GLY A 28 5.24 13.05 8.86
CA GLY A 28 5.04 11.66 9.29
C GLY A 28 4.36 10.77 8.25
N GLY A 29 4.17 11.26 7.02
CA GLY A 29 3.67 10.47 5.89
C GLY A 29 4.65 9.39 5.40
N ILE A 30 4.26 8.68 4.35
CA ILE A 30 5.08 7.62 3.76
C ILE A 30 6.01 8.18 2.69
N SER A 31 7.29 7.81 2.76
CA SER A 31 8.26 8.17 1.72
C SER A 31 7.98 7.41 0.41
N SER A 32 8.38 7.97 -0.74
CA SER A 32 8.27 7.25 -2.02
C SER A 32 9.03 5.91 -1.99
N TYR A 33 10.16 5.84 -1.28
CA TYR A 33 10.94 4.61 -1.18
C TYR A 33 10.23 3.56 -0.30
N SER A 34 9.75 3.96 0.87
CA SER A 34 8.95 3.11 1.76
C SER A 34 7.71 2.56 1.04
N LEU A 35 7.01 3.40 0.27
CA LEU A 35 5.85 2.97 -0.53
C LEU A 35 6.25 1.91 -1.56
N ILE A 36 7.34 2.11 -2.31
CA ILE A 36 7.82 1.13 -3.28
C ILE A 36 8.12 -0.21 -2.59
N LEU A 37 8.80 -0.19 -1.44
CA LEU A 37 9.12 -1.42 -0.70
C LEU A 37 7.86 -2.13 -0.18
N MET A 38 6.84 -1.39 0.27
CA MET A 38 5.54 -1.96 0.62
C MET A 38 4.85 -2.62 -0.58
N VAL A 39 4.85 -1.97 -1.76
CA VAL A 39 4.26 -2.57 -2.96
C VAL A 39 5.05 -3.81 -3.40
N ILE A 40 6.38 -3.79 -3.32
CA ILE A 40 7.21 -4.97 -3.62
C ILE A 40 6.86 -6.12 -2.65
N SER A 41 6.83 -5.86 -1.35
CA SER A 41 6.47 -6.85 -0.33
C SER A 41 5.08 -7.45 -0.58
N PHE A 42 4.10 -6.61 -0.90
CA PHE A 42 2.76 -7.07 -1.28
C PHE A 42 2.79 -7.96 -2.53
N LEU A 43 3.49 -7.55 -3.58
CA LEU A 43 3.61 -8.34 -4.81
C LEU A 43 4.46 -9.60 -4.65
N GLN A 44 5.29 -9.69 -3.61
CA GLN A 44 6.05 -10.88 -3.25
C GLN A 44 5.18 -11.91 -2.51
N LEU A 45 4.40 -11.44 -1.53
CA LEU A 45 3.77 -12.29 -0.51
C LEU A 45 2.26 -12.47 -0.69
N HIS A 46 1.61 -11.54 -1.40
CA HIS A 46 0.16 -11.52 -1.59
C HIS A 46 -0.26 -11.55 -3.05
N SER A 47 0.68 -11.50 -4.00
CA SER A 47 0.33 -11.68 -5.39
C SER A 47 -0.25 -13.08 -5.62
N ARG A 48 -1.47 -13.14 -6.14
CA ARG A 48 -1.89 -14.30 -6.92
C ARG A 48 -0.90 -14.49 -8.08
N ILE A 49 -0.84 -15.71 -8.63
CA ILE A 49 -0.05 -16.07 -9.81
C ILE A 49 -0.10 -14.98 -10.91
N ASP A 50 -1.23 -14.27 -11.01
CA ASP A 50 -1.49 -13.14 -11.89
C ASP A 50 -0.46 -12.01 -11.85
N ALA A 51 0.09 -11.59 -10.69
CA ALA A 51 0.95 -10.40 -10.66
C ALA A 51 2.35 -10.60 -11.30
N ARG A 52 2.66 -11.85 -11.69
CA ARG A 52 3.83 -12.20 -12.50
C ARG A 52 3.58 -11.98 -14.00
N TYR A 53 2.33 -11.82 -14.42
CA TYR A 53 1.94 -11.60 -15.81
C TYR A 53 1.57 -10.14 -16.08
N ALA A 54 1.83 -9.67 -17.31
CA ALA A 54 1.58 -8.28 -17.71
C ALA A 54 0.10 -7.91 -17.82
N ASN A 55 -0.79 -8.90 -17.94
CA ASN A 55 -2.24 -8.75 -18.08
C ASN A 55 -3.00 -8.87 -16.75
N CYS A 56 -2.31 -8.79 -15.61
CA CYS A 56 -2.94 -8.84 -14.30
C CYS A 56 -4.00 -7.73 -14.14
N ASN A 57 -5.10 -8.05 -13.43
CA ASN A 57 -6.12 -7.06 -13.14
C ASN A 57 -5.64 -6.09 -12.06
N LEU A 58 -5.18 -4.91 -12.49
CA LEU A 58 -4.65 -3.87 -11.60
C LEU A 58 -5.67 -3.38 -10.56
N ALA A 59 -6.96 -3.41 -10.88
CA ALA A 59 -7.99 -2.98 -9.93
C ALA A 59 -8.08 -3.96 -8.74
N ILE A 60 -8.00 -5.26 -9.01
CA ILE A 60 -7.99 -6.29 -7.96
C ILE A 60 -6.75 -6.13 -7.08
N LEU A 61 -5.57 -6.00 -7.69
CA LEU A 61 -4.32 -5.81 -6.93
C LEU A 61 -4.33 -4.54 -6.08
N LEU A 62 -4.95 -3.46 -6.57
CA LEU A 62 -5.08 -2.22 -5.84
C LEU A 62 -6.04 -2.36 -4.64
N ILE A 63 -7.18 -3.03 -4.82
CA ILE A 63 -8.14 -3.32 -3.74
C ILE A 63 -7.49 -4.22 -2.68
N GLU A 64 -6.83 -5.29 -3.09
CA GLU A 64 -6.12 -6.22 -2.19
C GLU A 64 -4.97 -5.50 -1.45
N PHE A 65 -4.27 -4.56 -2.10
CA PHE A 65 -3.24 -3.75 -1.43
C PHE A 65 -3.85 -2.87 -0.33
N PHE A 66 -4.95 -2.18 -0.63
CA PHE A 66 -5.64 -1.33 0.36
C PHE A 66 -6.21 -2.15 1.51
N GLU A 67 -6.79 -3.32 1.22
CA GLU A 67 -7.27 -4.25 2.24
C GLU A 67 -6.13 -4.69 3.15
N PHE A 68 -5.03 -5.14 2.56
CA PHE A 68 -3.92 -5.68 3.33
C PHE A 68 -3.31 -4.63 4.24
N TYR A 69 -2.87 -3.49 3.68
CA TYR A 69 -2.20 -2.45 4.48
C TYR A 69 -3.14 -1.54 5.27
N GLY A 70 -4.44 -1.51 4.95
CA GLY A 70 -5.45 -0.79 5.69
C GLY A 70 -6.05 -1.59 6.84
N CYS A 71 -6.27 -2.90 6.65
CA CYS A 71 -7.09 -3.70 7.56
C CYS A 71 -6.31 -4.85 8.22
N GLN A 72 -5.39 -5.51 7.50
CA GLN A 72 -4.83 -6.80 7.93
C GLN A 72 -3.40 -6.72 8.48
N PHE A 73 -2.58 -5.82 7.94
CA PHE A 73 -1.17 -5.73 8.30
C PHE A 73 -0.97 -5.23 9.74
N ASN A 74 -0.29 -6.03 10.56
CA ASN A 74 -0.01 -5.67 11.94
C ASN A 74 1.29 -4.85 12.04
N TYR A 75 1.16 -3.53 11.87
CA TYR A 75 2.26 -2.56 11.99
C TYR A 75 3.04 -2.69 13.30
N LEU A 76 2.37 -3.06 14.41
CA LEU A 76 2.99 -3.12 15.74
C LEU A 76 3.87 -4.35 15.97
N LYS A 77 3.62 -5.44 15.24
CA LYS A 77 4.31 -6.73 15.47
C LYS A 77 5.11 -7.24 14.27
N THR A 78 4.98 -6.58 13.12
CA THR A 78 5.50 -7.09 11.85
C THR A 78 6.50 -6.10 11.24
N ALA A 79 7.65 -6.63 10.83
CA ALA A 79 8.62 -5.95 9.99
C ALA A 79 8.57 -6.53 8.57
N ILE A 80 8.80 -5.68 7.57
CA ILE A 80 8.84 -6.06 6.16
C ILE A 80 10.29 -6.31 5.75
N SER A 81 10.57 -7.48 5.17
CA SER A 81 11.81 -7.73 4.43
C SER A 81 11.47 -8.15 3.01
N ILE A 82 12.13 -7.53 2.02
CA ILE A 82 11.95 -7.85 0.61
C ILE A 82 13.08 -8.72 0.05
N LYS A 83 13.99 -9.21 0.91
CA LYS A 83 15.10 -10.09 0.52
C LYS A 83 14.56 -11.40 -0.05
N GLY A 84 15.18 -11.89 -1.13
CA GLY A 84 14.73 -13.10 -1.82
C GLY A 84 13.29 -12.96 -2.33
N ASP A 85 12.42 -13.86 -1.86
CA ASP A 85 10.99 -13.88 -2.19
C ASP A 85 10.13 -13.07 -1.21
N GLY A 86 10.75 -12.28 -0.34
CA GLY A 86 10.08 -11.48 0.68
C GLY A 86 9.70 -12.31 1.92
N THR A 87 9.58 -11.63 3.06
CA THR A 87 9.08 -12.25 4.30
C THR A 87 8.56 -11.21 5.28
N TYR A 88 7.62 -11.63 6.13
CA TYR A 88 7.18 -10.87 7.30
C TYR A 88 7.86 -11.41 8.53
N ILE A 89 8.63 -10.55 9.19
CA ILE A 89 9.43 -10.92 10.36
C ILE A 89 8.70 -10.39 11.60
N SER A 90 8.63 -11.20 12.66
CA SER A 90 8.23 -10.69 13.97
C SER A 90 9.21 -9.60 14.41
N ARG A 91 8.70 -8.46 14.89
CA ARG A 91 9.56 -7.37 15.37
C ARG A 91 10.60 -7.80 16.39
N ASP A 92 10.28 -8.77 17.25
CA ASP A 92 11.20 -9.27 18.28
C ASP A 92 12.45 -9.93 17.68
N LYS A 93 12.38 -10.32 16.40
CA LYS A 93 13.47 -10.92 15.63
C LYS A 93 14.09 -9.96 14.61
N ALA A 94 13.46 -8.81 14.37
CA ALA A 94 13.99 -7.78 13.48
C ALA A 94 15.09 -7.04 14.24
N VAL A 95 16.35 -7.39 13.97
CA VAL A 95 17.51 -6.77 14.61
C VAL A 95 17.65 -5.34 14.09
N THR A 96 17.29 -4.35 14.91
CA THR A 96 17.55 -2.93 14.62
C THR A 96 18.26 -2.26 15.78
N ASP A 97 19.30 -1.48 15.50
CA ASP A 97 20.07 -0.71 16.50
C ASP A 97 19.29 0.48 17.10
N PHE A 98 18.00 0.63 16.76
CA PHE A 98 17.18 1.80 17.04
C PHE A 98 15.82 1.40 17.64
N PRO A 99 15.15 2.31 18.37
CA PRO A 99 13.80 2.07 18.86
C PRO A 99 12.86 1.70 17.72
N PRO A 100 11.93 0.76 17.93
CA PRO A 100 11.12 0.21 16.86
C PRO A 100 10.17 1.29 16.33
N SER A 101 10.29 1.60 15.04
CA SER A 101 9.35 2.46 14.32
C SER A 101 7.98 1.77 14.18
N ILE A 102 6.92 2.55 13.90
CA ILE A 102 5.59 1.97 13.68
C ILE A 102 5.56 1.18 12.37
N LEU A 103 6.17 1.70 11.31
CA LEU A 103 6.38 0.99 10.05
C LEU A 103 7.83 0.53 9.99
N CYS A 104 8.09 -0.76 10.16
CA CYS A 104 9.44 -1.29 10.08
C CYS A 104 9.67 -1.96 8.72
N ILE A 105 10.65 -1.48 7.96
CA ILE A 105 11.04 -2.03 6.66
C ILE A 105 12.56 -2.14 6.61
N GLU A 106 13.07 -3.36 6.46
CA GLU A 106 14.51 -3.58 6.27
C GLU A 106 14.96 -2.93 4.96
N ASP A 107 16.02 -2.11 5.03
CA ASP A 107 16.67 -1.59 3.83
C ASP A 107 17.37 -2.75 3.09
N PRO A 108 16.99 -3.04 1.83
CA PRO A 108 17.70 -4.04 1.03
C PRO A 108 19.14 -3.63 0.70
N LEU A 109 19.47 -2.34 0.78
CA LEU A 109 20.80 -1.82 0.44
C LEU A 109 21.71 -1.67 1.67
N THR A 110 21.13 -1.50 2.86
CA THR A 110 21.86 -1.19 4.09
C THR A 110 21.38 -2.07 5.25
N PRO A 111 22.04 -3.20 5.54
CA PRO A 111 21.65 -4.08 6.65
C PRO A 111 21.54 -3.33 8.00
N GLY A 112 20.50 -3.62 8.78
CA GLY A 112 20.23 -2.96 10.07
C GLY A 112 19.57 -1.57 9.97
N ASN A 113 19.48 -1.00 8.77
CA ASN A 113 18.77 0.26 8.54
C ASN A 113 17.26 0.00 8.38
N ASP A 114 16.45 0.67 9.19
CA ASP A 114 15.00 0.71 9.03
C ASP A 114 14.58 1.94 8.22
N ILE A 115 13.95 1.69 7.07
CA ILE A 115 13.48 2.71 6.12
C ILE A 115 12.21 3.42 6.57
N GLY A 116 11.40 2.80 7.44
CA GLY A 116 10.16 3.40 7.90
C GLY A 116 10.31 4.31 9.13
N ARG A 117 11.53 4.54 9.62
CA ARG A 117 11.82 5.44 10.77
C ARG A 117 11.19 6.82 10.67
N GLY A 118 11.22 7.44 9.49
CA GLY A 118 10.61 8.75 9.27
C GLY A 118 9.08 8.72 9.13
N CYS A 119 8.48 7.55 8.93
CA CYS A 119 7.05 7.38 8.67
C CYS A 119 6.25 7.27 9.98
N TYR A 120 6.49 8.17 10.95
CA TYR A 120 5.91 8.07 12.29
C TYR A 120 4.39 8.29 12.33
N GLY A 121 3.81 8.88 11.29
CA GLY A 121 2.37 9.08 11.11
C GLY A 121 1.70 7.98 10.25
N VAL A 122 2.35 6.83 10.05
CA VAL A 122 1.84 5.73 9.20
C VAL A 122 0.45 5.24 9.59
N MET A 123 0.00 5.44 10.84
CA MET A 123 -1.36 5.06 11.25
C MET A 123 -2.44 5.88 10.51
N ASN A 124 -2.15 7.14 10.14
CA ASN A 124 -3.05 7.92 9.29
C ASN A 124 -3.09 7.35 7.86
N VAL A 125 -1.97 6.79 7.40
CA VAL A 125 -1.88 6.10 6.11
C VAL A 125 -2.66 4.78 6.13
N LYS A 126 -2.55 4.01 7.21
CA LYS A 126 -3.39 2.82 7.44
C LYS A 126 -4.88 3.20 7.33
N GLN A 127 -5.31 4.24 8.05
CA GLN A 127 -6.71 4.70 8.00
C GLN A 127 -7.14 5.13 6.59
N ALA A 128 -6.28 5.86 5.87
CA ALA A 128 -6.55 6.24 4.50
C ALA A 128 -6.67 5.00 3.57
N PHE A 129 -5.84 3.98 3.76
CA PHE A 129 -5.94 2.73 2.98
C PHE A 129 -7.20 1.94 3.33
N GLU A 130 -7.57 1.86 4.61
CA GLU A 130 -8.81 1.23 5.07
C GLU A 130 -10.03 1.91 4.46
N GLN A 131 -10.07 3.24 4.45
CA GLN A 131 -11.15 4.00 3.82
C GLN A 131 -11.22 3.74 2.31
N ALA A 132 -10.08 3.72 1.62
CA ALA A 132 -10.02 3.42 0.19
C ALA A 132 -10.57 2.02 -0.11
N TYR A 133 -10.21 1.01 0.70
CA TYR A 133 -10.74 -0.35 0.57
C TYR A 133 -12.27 -0.38 0.72
N ILE A 134 -12.80 0.24 1.78
CA ILE A 134 -14.26 0.30 2.04
C ILE A 134 -14.98 0.93 0.83
N THR A 135 -14.50 2.09 0.37
CA THR A 135 -15.08 2.80 -0.77
C THR A 135 -15.05 1.96 -2.05
N MET A 136 -13.93 1.30 -2.35
CA MET A 136 -13.83 0.47 -3.56
C MET A 136 -14.73 -0.77 -3.50
N ASN A 137 -14.86 -1.39 -2.34
CA ASN A 137 -15.72 -2.56 -2.17
C ASN A 137 -17.20 -2.19 -2.34
N GLN A 138 -17.62 -1.01 -1.90
CA GLN A 138 -18.97 -0.48 -2.11
C GLN A 138 -19.28 -0.20 -3.58
N ILE A 139 -18.31 0.32 -4.34
CA ILE A 139 -18.45 0.62 -5.79
C ILE A 139 -18.49 -0.68 -6.61
N SER A 140 -17.86 -1.75 -6.14
CA SER A 140 -17.89 -3.07 -6.79
C SER A 140 -19.23 -3.80 -6.62
N ASN A 141 -20.13 -3.31 -5.76
CA ASN A 141 -21.40 -3.96 -5.47
C ASN A 141 -22.42 -3.70 -6.62
N PRO A 142 -23.06 -4.72 -7.24
CA PRO A 142 -23.92 -4.51 -8.41
C PRO A 142 -25.09 -3.55 -8.18
N LEU A 143 -25.61 -3.46 -6.95
CA LEU A 143 -26.75 -2.63 -6.58
C LEU A 143 -26.43 -1.12 -6.59
N THR A 144 -25.17 -0.72 -6.36
CA THR A 144 -24.75 0.69 -6.41
C THR A 144 -24.46 1.14 -7.85
N ASN A 145 -24.23 0.21 -8.79
CA ASN A 145 -23.88 0.54 -10.18
C ASN A 145 -25.04 1.08 -11.04
N ILE A 146 -26.30 0.94 -10.61
CA ILE A 146 -27.47 1.34 -11.42
C ILE A 146 -27.59 2.88 -11.53
N HIS A 147 -27.09 3.64 -10.54
CA HIS A 147 -27.19 5.11 -10.52
C HIS A 147 -25.99 5.85 -11.15
N TYR A 148 -24.90 5.15 -11.48
CA TYR A 148 -23.61 5.75 -11.87
C TYR A 148 -23.20 5.45 -13.32
N THR A 149 -24.17 5.15 -14.19
CA THR A 149 -23.92 4.55 -15.51
C THR A 149 -23.49 5.52 -16.61
N HIS A 150 -23.22 6.81 -16.35
CA HIS A 150 -22.92 7.73 -17.46
C HIS A 150 -21.55 8.39 -17.55
N THR A 151 -20.67 8.40 -16.53
CA THR A 151 -19.29 8.87 -16.77
C THR A 151 -18.27 8.22 -15.83
N LYS A 152 -17.08 7.95 -16.39
CA LYS A 152 -15.81 7.60 -15.75
C LYS A 152 -15.58 6.12 -15.40
N THR A 153 -14.42 5.64 -15.85
CA THR A 153 -13.85 4.31 -15.59
C THR A 153 -13.81 4.00 -14.10
N ILE A 154 -13.65 2.74 -13.69
CA ILE A 154 -13.50 2.37 -12.26
C ILE A 154 -12.41 3.22 -11.60
N LEU A 155 -11.30 3.49 -12.30
CA LEU A 155 -10.25 4.40 -11.82
C LEU A 155 -10.71 5.86 -11.68
N GLY A 156 -11.55 6.35 -12.59
CA GLY A 156 -12.14 7.69 -12.46
C GLY A 156 -13.24 7.76 -11.38
N LYS A 157 -13.95 6.66 -11.09
CA LYS A 157 -14.84 6.54 -9.93
C LYS A 157 -14.05 6.54 -8.63
N ILE A 158 -12.91 5.84 -8.63
CA ILE A 158 -11.94 5.82 -7.52
C ILE A 158 -11.41 7.23 -7.25
N ILE A 159 -10.90 7.94 -8.26
CA ILE A 159 -10.37 9.31 -8.13
C ILE A 159 -11.47 10.27 -7.62
N ASN A 160 -12.66 10.26 -8.23
CA ASN A 160 -13.75 11.12 -7.77
C ASN A 160 -14.23 10.78 -6.34
N ALA A 161 -14.27 9.50 -5.95
CA ALA A 161 -14.69 9.12 -4.59
C ALA A 161 -13.64 9.51 -3.53
N MET A 162 -12.37 9.62 -3.93
CA MET A 162 -11.28 10.08 -3.06
C MET A 162 -11.31 11.61 -2.86
N GLU A 163 -11.88 12.38 -3.80
CA GLU A 163 -12.09 13.83 -3.71
C GLU A 163 -13.30 14.24 -2.84
N ASN A 164 -14.33 13.41 -2.69
CA ASN A 164 -15.61 13.78 -2.03
C ASN A 164 -15.74 13.31 -0.57
N GLY A 165 -14.63 12.87 0.05
CA GLY A 165 -14.59 12.46 1.45
C GLY A 165 -13.82 13.47 2.30
N ASP A 166 -14.47 14.60 2.58
CA ASP A 166 -14.15 15.58 3.64
C ASP A 166 -15.23 15.51 4.74
#